data_AF-A0A2W5QJ39-F1
#
_entry.id   AF-A0A2W5QJ39-F1
#
_cell.length_a   1.000
_cell.length_b   1.000
_cell.length_c   1.000
_cell.angle_alpha   90.00
_cell.angle_beta   90.00
_cell.angle_gamma   90.00
#
_symmetry.space_group_name_H-M   'P 1'
#
loop_
_entity.id
_entity.type
_entity.pdbx_description
1 polymer ?
#
loop_
_entity_poly.entity_id
_entity_poly.type
_entity_poly.pdbx_seq_one_letter_code
_entity_poly.pdbx_strand_id
1 'polypeptide(L)' 'MTQPRTRRPNSRYRWTRAKALAFLDLLYHGRSVAAAAREVGMSRQSAYRLRERLGADFAAVWREAQRSGAIRRAVLQEV' A
#
# COMPACT_ATOMS: atom_id res chain seq x y z
N MET A 1 23.70 -10.42 -31.93
CA MET A 1 23.15 -9.11 -31.50
C MET A 1 21.91 -9.37 -30.67
N THR A 2 22.03 -9.40 -29.34
CA THR A 2 20.88 -9.65 -28.44
C THR A 2 20.12 -8.35 -28.25
N GLN A 3 18.96 -8.22 -28.86
CA GLN A 3 18.11 -7.04 -28.69
C GLN A 3 17.58 -7.02 -27.24
N PRO A 4 17.77 -5.92 -26.48
CA PRO A 4 17.22 -5.84 -25.14
C PRO A 4 15.69 -5.81 -25.26
N ARG A 5 15.04 -6.83 -24.69
CA ARG A 5 13.58 -6.89 -24.60
C ARG A 5 13.12 -5.67 -23.80
N THR A 6 12.58 -4.66 -24.49
CA THR A 6 11.94 -3.52 -23.85
C THR A 6 10.80 -4.05 -22.99
N ARG A 7 11.02 -4.08 -21.67
CA ARG A 7 10.01 -4.54 -20.72
C ARG A 7 8.88 -3.52 -20.76
N ARG A 8 7.84 -3.79 -21.56
CA ARG A 8 6.64 -2.92 -21.62
C ARG A 8 6.22 -2.62 -20.18
N PRO A 9 6.06 -1.34 -19.79
CA PRO A 9 5.69 -1.01 -18.43
C PRO A 9 4.33 -1.63 -18.15
N ASN A 10 4.32 -2.70 -17.37
CA ASN A 10 3.11 -3.49 -17.17
C ASN A 10 2.15 -2.67 -16.29
N SER A 11 1.17 -2.04 -16.93
CA SER A 11 0.22 -1.08 -16.31
C SER A 11 -0.52 -1.70 -15.13
N ARG A 12 -0.70 -3.03 -15.13
CA ARG A 12 -1.31 -3.80 -14.06
C ARG A 12 -0.56 -3.69 -12.73
N TYR A 13 0.75 -3.50 -12.74
CA TYR A 13 1.60 -3.39 -11.55
C TYR A 13 1.98 -1.95 -11.20
N ARG A 14 1.32 -0.96 -11.80
CA ARG A 14 1.51 0.45 -11.43
C ARG A 14 0.62 0.81 -10.26
N TRP A 15 1.20 1.60 -9.34
CA TRP A 15 0.45 2.32 -8.33
C TRP A 15 -0.35 3.44 -9.00
N THR A 16 -1.66 3.23 -9.11
CA THR A 16 -2.62 4.25 -9.48
C THR A 16 -3.17 4.92 -8.22
N ARG A 17 -3.78 6.10 -8.38
CA ARG A 17 -4.45 6.79 -7.27
C ARG A 17 -5.50 5.92 -6.59
N ALA A 18 -6.32 5.22 -7.38
CA ALA A 18 -7.34 4.30 -6.86
C ALA A 18 -6.74 3.19 -5.98
N LYS A 19 -5.63 2.58 -6.40
CA LYS A 19 -4.94 1.55 -5.59
C LYS A 19 -4.32 2.13 -4.32
N ALA A 20 -3.77 3.34 -4.38
CA ALA A 20 -3.21 4.00 -3.20
C ALA A 20 -4.30 4.32 -2.17
N LEU A 21 -5.47 4.81 -2.62
CA LEU A 21 -6.61 5.06 -1.75
C LEU A 21 -7.17 3.78 -1.14
N ALA A 22 -7.42 2.74 -1.94
CA ALA A 22 -7.87 1.44 -1.45
C ALA A 22 -6.87 0.82 -0.45
N PHE A 23 -5.57 1.00 -0.70
CA PHE A 23 -4.53 0.54 0.21
C PHE A 23 -4.60 1.25 1.58
N LEU A 24 -4.79 2.58 1.58
CA LEU A 24 -4.94 3.35 2.82
C LEU A 24 -6.22 2.99 3.57
N ASP A 25 -7.32 2.77 2.86
CA ASP A 25 -8.59 2.33 3.44
C ASP A 25 -8.45 0.97 4.17
N LEU A 26 -7.75 0.02 3.56
CA LEU A 26 -7.46 -1.28 4.19
C LEU A 26 -6.59 -1.14 5.44
N LEU A 27 -5.61 -0.23 5.44
CA LEU A 27 -4.83 0.07 6.64
C LEU A 27 -5.71 0.65 7.76
N TYR A 28 -6.63 1.55 7.41
CA TYR A 28 -7.58 2.14 8.35
C TYR A 28 -8.49 1.07 8.98
N HIS A 29 -8.86 0.06 8.20
CA HIS A 29 -9.60 -1.11 8.68
C HIS A 29 -8.76 -2.10 9.50
N GLY A 30 -7.49 -1.80 9.76
CA GLY A 30 -6.61 -2.61 10.61
C GLY A 30 -5.85 -3.70 9.89
N ARG A 31 -5.85 -3.74 8.56
CA ARG A 31 -5.04 -4.73 7.82
C ARG A 31 -3.55 -4.41 7.95
N SER A 32 -2.71 -5.44 7.93
CA SER A 32 -1.26 -5.25 7.87
C SER A 32 -0.85 -4.70 6.50
N VAL A 33 0.28 -3.98 6.44
CA VAL A 33 0.83 -3.44 5.17
C VAL A 33 0.97 -4.54 4.11
N ALA A 34 1.40 -5.73 4.50
CA ALA A 34 1.57 -6.84 3.58
C ALA A 34 0.23 -7.34 3.01
N ALA A 35 -0.79 -7.47 3.87
CA ALA A 35 -2.14 -7.88 3.46
C ALA A 35 -2.80 -6.82 2.57
N ALA A 36 -2.79 -5.56 3.00
CA ALA A 36 -3.36 -4.44 2.26
C ALA A 36 -2.71 -4.29 0.87
N ALA A 37 -1.37 -4.40 0.79
CA ALA A 37 -0.67 -4.34 -0.48
C ALA A 37 -1.10 -5.47 -1.42
N ARG A 38 -1.20 -6.71 -0.91
CA ARG A 38 -1.62 -7.87 -1.71
C ARG A 38 -3.04 -7.72 -2.26
N GLU A 39 -3.97 -7.19 -1.47
CA GLU A 39 -5.36 -6.98 -1.91
C GLU A 39 -5.48 -5.96 -3.05
N VAL A 40 -4.65 -4.91 -3.07
CA VAL A 40 -4.62 -3.97 -4.20
C VAL A 40 -3.74 -4.44 -5.38
N GLY A 41 -3.27 -5.70 -5.33
CA GLY A 41 -2.44 -6.31 -6.37
C GLY A 41 -0.98 -5.82 -6.38
N MET A 42 -0.44 -5.44 -5.23
CA MET A 42 0.90 -4.88 -5.05
C MET A 42 1.73 -5.71 -4.06
N SER A 43 3.06 -5.58 -4.14
CA SER A 43 3.95 -6.18 -3.15
C SER A 43 4.21 -5.20 -2.00
N ARG A 44 4.48 -5.75 -0.80
CA ARG A 44 4.90 -4.95 0.37
C ARG A 44 6.05 -4.01 0.04
N GLN A 45 7.08 -4.51 -0.65
CA GLN A 45 8.25 -3.72 -1.05
C GLN A 45 7.87 -2.57 -2.00
N SER A 46 6.94 -2.79 -2.93
CA SER A 46 6.45 -1.72 -3.81
C SER A 46 5.65 -0.66 -3.06
N ALA A 47 4.99 -1.02 -1.96
CA ALA A 47 4.25 -0.10 -1.12
C ALA A 47 5.20 0.84 -0.33
N TYR A 48 6.32 0.31 0.17
CA TYR A 48 7.36 1.17 0.78
C TYR A 48 8.02 2.10 -0.24
N ARG A 49 8.33 1.61 -1.45
CA ARG A 49 8.81 2.46 -2.55
C ARG A 49 7.80 3.53 -2.96
N LEU A 50 6.49 3.23 -2.90
CA LEU A 50 5.46 4.24 -3.11
C LEU A 50 5.53 5.33 -2.05
N ARG A 51 5.72 4.95 -0.77
CA ARG A 51 5.83 5.90 0.34
C ARG A 51 7.04 6.82 0.18
N GLU A 52 8.18 6.27 -0.20
CA GLU A 52 9.38 7.06 -0.52
C GLU A 52 9.13 8.02 -1.69
N ARG A 53 8.45 7.55 -2.74
CA ARG A 53 8.18 8.33 -3.94
C ARG A 53 7.18 9.47 -3.73
N LEU A 54 6.15 9.27 -2.92
CA LEU A 54 5.10 10.27 -2.64
C LEU A 54 5.46 11.19 -1.46
N GLY A 55 6.53 10.89 -0.73
CA GLY A 55 7.10 11.79 0.27
C GLY A 55 6.28 11.91 1.56
N ALA A 56 6.49 13.04 2.23
CA ALA A 56 6.09 13.25 3.63
C ALA A 56 4.56 13.22 3.84
N ASP A 57 3.79 13.86 2.96
CA ASP A 57 2.33 13.96 3.10
C ASP A 57 1.68 12.57 3.05
N PHE A 58 2.08 11.76 2.08
CA PHE A 58 1.59 10.39 1.98
C PHE A 58 2.06 9.52 3.15
N ALA A 59 3.30 9.73 3.62
CA ALA A 59 3.80 9.04 4.80
C ALA A 59 3.05 9.43 6.09
N ALA A 60 2.58 10.67 6.21
CA ALA A 60 1.76 11.13 7.32
C ALA A 60 0.39 10.42 7.31
N VAL A 61 -0.31 10.44 6.17
CA VAL A 61 -1.61 9.75 6.01
C VAL A 61 -1.49 8.24 6.25
N TRP A 62 -0.42 7.61 5.75
CA TRP A 62 -0.14 6.20 6.01
C TRP A 62 0.01 5.91 7.50
N ARG A 63 0.80 6.72 8.22
CA ARG A 63 1.01 6.53 9.67
C ARG A 63 -0.30 6.65 10.42
N GLU A 64 -1.14 7.61 10.05
CA GLU A 64 -2.45 7.79 10.68
C GLU A 64 -3.38 6.60 10.41
N ALA A 65 -3.42 6.11 9.18
CA ALA A 65 -4.18 4.90 8.86
C ALA A 65 -3.71 3.69 9.68
N GLN A 66 -2.40 3.49 9.86
CA GLN A 66 -1.88 2.42 10.72
C GLN A 66 -2.25 2.60 12.19
N ARG A 67 -2.23 3.84 12.71
CA ARG A 67 -2.62 4.14 14.10
C ARG A 67 -4.09 3.82 14.33
N SER A 68 -4.96 4.32 13.45
CA SER A 68 -6.40 4.05 13.47
C SER A 68 -6.70 2.55 13.38
N GLY A 69 -6.03 1.85 12.45
CA GLY A 69 -6.16 0.41 12.29
C GLY A 69 -5.67 -0.40 13.49
N ALA A 70 -4.62 0.06 14.19
CA ALA A 70 -4.15 -0.57 15.42
C ALA A 70 -5.18 -0.46 16.55
N ILE A 71 -5.78 0.73 16.74
CA ILE A 71 -6.86 0.95 17.71
C ILE A 71 -8.05 0.06 17.38
N ARG A 72 -8.49 0.03 16.12
CA ARG A 72 -9.62 -0.82 15.68
C ARG A 72 -9.39 -2.30 15.99
N ARG A 73 -8.18 -2.82 15.72
CA ARG A 73 -7.85 -4.21 16.06
C ARG A 73 -7.86 -4.45 17.56
N ALA A 74 -7.33 -3.53 18.36
CA ALA A 74 -7.35 -3.68 19.82
C ALA A 74 -8.80 -3.82 20.31
N VAL A 75 -9.70 -2.93 19.89
CA VAL A 75 -11.13 -2.98 20.24
C VAL A 75 -11.79 -4.29 19.80
N LEU A 76 -11.46 -4.80 18.60
CA LEU A 76 -12.04 -6.05 18.08
C LEU A 76 -11.45 -7.33 18.72
N GLN A 77 -10.34 -7.23 19.47
CA GLN A 77 -9.72 -8.37 20.15
C GLN A 77 -10.12 -8.46 21.64
N GLU A 78 -10.90 -7.50 22.14
CA GLU A 78 -11.40 -7.44 23.52
C GLU A 78 -12.80 -8.08 23.70
N VAL A 79 -13.19 -9.02 22.82
CA VAL A 79 -14.47 -9.75 22.86
C VAL A 79 -14.19 -11.25 22.89
#